data_AF-A0A971ABL5-F1
#
_entry.id   AF-A0A971ABL5-F1
#
_cell.length_a   1.000
_cell.length_b   1.000
_cell.length_c   1.000
_cell.angle_alpha   90.00
_cell.angle_beta   90.00
_cell.angle_gamma   90.00
#
_symmetry.space_group_name_H-M   'P 1'
#
loop_
_entity.id
_entity.type
_entity.pdbx_description
1 polymer ?
#
loop_
_entity_poly.entity_id
_entity_poly.type
_entity_poly.pdbx_seq_one_letter_code
_entity_poly.pdbx_strand_id
1 'polypeptide(L)'
;MRVQYLLLGLALGAAVALLKPAISGMDDANLREVGVEWVNQYNGKAPNLSACDDDAVGFYNAIRAVGWTGVYNWGDNNAWERDFKSVTVTGGNDANYADNVDFVYFAGHGNMDGFYFGTNQTDWQVKYSDLRLGDKDAEWIALSSCLCMNYNSGAVFSRWGWPVFKGLHMILGMDTVMSDTPSMGTYFVRFMTGSSAYPSYGTKLPVGMAWRYAGYYALPAGQYVGMLWAQQGTSNAWNDYLPGYGPVIPDPNTPSTLWWTRYPC
;
A
#
# COMPACT_ATOMS: atom_id res chain seq x y z
N MET A 1 23.74 64.74 20.96
CA MET A 1 24.92 63.88 20.75
C MET A 1 24.38 62.47 20.49
N ARG A 2 24.59 61.94 19.29
CA ARG A 2 24.12 60.61 18.84
C ARG A 2 24.90 59.52 19.56
N VAL A 3 24.25 58.44 19.98
CA VAL A 3 24.81 57.09 19.88
C VAL A 3 23.68 56.13 19.56
N GLN A 4 23.74 55.56 18.35
CA GLN A 4 22.96 54.40 17.93
C GLN A 4 23.69 53.15 18.42
N TYR A 5 22.96 52.15 18.91
CA TYR A 5 23.38 50.75 18.81
C TYR A 5 22.26 49.93 18.20
N LEU A 6 22.61 49.33 17.07
CA LEU A 6 21.85 48.41 16.25
C LEU A 6 22.14 46.97 16.72
N LEU A 7 21.25 46.06 16.32
CA LEU A 7 21.40 44.58 16.27
C LEU A 7 21.02 43.85 17.57
N LEU A 8 20.32 42.71 17.55
CA LEU A 8 20.02 41.75 16.49
C LEU A 8 18.70 41.05 16.85
N GLY A 9 17.74 41.04 15.93
CA GLY A 9 16.53 40.22 16.05
C GLY A 9 16.89 38.75 15.85
N LEU A 10 16.68 37.93 16.88
CA LEU A 10 16.54 36.49 16.74
C LEU A 10 15.08 36.20 16.39
N ALA A 11 14.77 36.23 15.09
CA ALA A 11 13.62 35.50 14.59
C ALA A 11 13.95 34.01 14.69
N LEU A 12 13.48 33.36 15.75
CA LEU A 12 13.33 31.90 15.72
C LEU A 12 12.28 31.61 14.64
N GLY A 13 12.75 31.24 13.46
CA GLY A 13 11.92 30.60 12.46
C GLY A 13 11.42 29.28 13.03
N ALA A 14 10.19 29.27 13.53
CA ALA A 14 9.46 28.03 13.72
C ALA A 14 9.30 27.42 12.32
N ALA A 15 10.08 26.38 12.04
CA ALA A 15 9.75 25.47 10.96
C ALA A 15 8.37 24.91 11.30
N VAL A 16 7.34 25.42 10.62
CA VAL A 16 6.03 24.79 10.62
C VAL A 16 6.24 23.47 9.90
N ALA A 17 6.47 22.39 10.66
CA ALA A 17 6.29 21.06 10.15
C ALA A 17 4.83 21.01 9.69
N LEU A 18 4.62 20.97 8.37
CA LEU A 18 3.32 20.69 7.76
C LEU A 18 2.94 19.30 8.25
N LEU A 19 2.20 19.22 9.35
CA LEU A 19 1.60 17.98 9.82
C LEU A 19 0.40 17.70 8.91
N LYS A 20 0.39 16.53 8.26
CA LYS A 20 -0.83 16.07 7.59
C LYS A 20 -1.94 15.94 8.64
N PRO A 21 -3.20 16.26 8.28
CA PRO A 21 -4.32 16.00 9.17
C PRO A 21 -4.44 14.49 9.43
N ALA A 22 -4.50 14.09 10.69
CA ALA A 22 -4.80 12.73 11.08
C ALA A 22 -6.23 12.37 10.63
N ILE A 23 -6.40 11.19 10.02
CA ILE A 23 -7.71 10.66 9.67
C ILE A 23 -8.19 9.80 10.83
N SER A 24 -9.39 10.08 11.35
CA SER A 24 -10.01 9.30 12.42
C SER A 24 -11.06 8.35 11.85
N GLY A 25 -10.75 7.06 11.78
CA GLY A 25 -11.71 5.96 11.70
C GLY A 25 -11.59 5.10 12.96
N MET A 26 -12.68 4.51 13.43
CA MET A 26 -12.67 3.20 14.10
C MET A 26 -13.11 2.21 13.01
N ASP A 27 -12.74 0.93 13.07
CA ASP A 27 -13.35 -0.12 12.23
C ASP A 27 -14.85 0.12 12.18
N ASP A 28 -15.30 0.59 11.02
CA ASP A 28 -16.68 0.96 10.82
C ASP A 28 -17.42 -0.08 9.98
N ALA A 29 -16.78 -1.22 9.67
CA ALA A 29 -17.29 -2.40 8.99
C ALA A 29 -18.20 -2.16 7.75
N ASN A 30 -18.36 -0.92 7.29
CA ASN A 30 -19.43 -0.49 6.40
C ASN A 30 -19.03 0.63 5.44
N LEU A 31 -18.05 1.46 5.76
CA LEU A 31 -17.46 2.37 4.77
C LEU A 31 -16.36 1.59 4.06
N ARG A 32 -16.44 1.51 2.73
CA ARG A 32 -15.40 0.87 1.90
C ARG A 32 -14.36 1.92 1.57
N GLU A 33 -13.28 1.96 2.31
CA GLU A 33 -12.33 3.06 2.36
C GLU A 33 -11.03 2.73 1.65
N VAL A 34 -10.46 3.74 1.00
CA VAL A 34 -9.21 3.57 0.26
C VAL A 34 -8.26 4.73 0.47
N GLY A 35 -6.99 4.38 0.67
CA GLY A 35 -5.87 5.30 0.72
C GLY A 35 -4.79 4.90 -0.27
N VAL A 36 -4.18 5.89 -0.93
CA VAL A 36 -2.99 5.62 -1.78
C VAL A 36 -1.83 6.54 -1.46
N GLU A 37 -0.63 5.99 -1.55
CA GLU A 37 0.59 6.78 -1.58
C GLU A 37 1.49 6.38 -2.76
N TRP A 38 2.25 7.34 -3.30
CA TRP A 38 3.15 7.09 -4.41
C TRP A 38 4.38 7.99 -4.39
N VAL A 39 5.48 7.53 -4.98
CA VAL A 39 6.74 8.27 -4.99
C VAL A 39 7.42 8.19 -6.37
N ASN A 40 7.45 9.33 -7.06
CA ASN A 40 8.24 9.56 -8.26
C ASN A 40 9.57 10.26 -7.91
N GLN A 41 9.54 11.22 -6.98
CA GLN A 41 10.67 12.03 -6.58
C GLN A 41 11.35 11.47 -5.32
N TYR A 42 12.56 10.93 -5.47
CA TYR A 42 13.35 10.36 -4.37
C TYR A 42 14.39 11.31 -3.80
N ASN A 43 14.48 12.55 -4.30
CA ASN A 43 15.35 13.60 -3.77
C ASN A 43 16.82 13.16 -3.56
N GLY A 44 17.35 12.37 -4.49
CA GLY A 44 18.72 11.85 -4.45
C GLY A 44 18.94 10.62 -3.56
N LYS A 45 17.89 10.06 -2.94
CA LYS A 45 17.96 8.81 -2.15
C LYS A 45 17.93 7.55 -3.03
N ALA A 46 17.22 7.64 -4.15
CA ALA A 46 17.13 6.63 -5.18
C ALA A 46 16.91 7.32 -6.55
N PRO A 47 17.03 6.59 -7.68
CA PRO A 47 16.63 7.11 -8.98
C PRO A 47 15.14 7.48 -8.99
N ASN A 48 14.79 8.62 -9.60
CA ASN A 48 13.39 9.00 -9.77
C ASN A 48 12.64 8.03 -10.69
N LEU A 49 11.36 7.88 -10.41
CA LEU A 49 10.38 7.16 -11.22
C LEU A 49 9.45 8.16 -11.90
N SER A 50 8.72 7.70 -12.91
CA SER A 50 7.89 8.56 -13.77
C SER A 50 6.43 8.13 -13.86
N ALA A 51 6.10 6.91 -13.45
CA ALA A 51 4.76 6.35 -13.64
C ALA A 51 4.06 5.93 -12.35
N CYS A 52 4.69 6.08 -11.17
CA CYS A 52 4.09 5.64 -9.91
C CYS A 52 2.87 6.48 -9.51
N ASP A 53 2.83 7.77 -9.89
CA ASP A 53 1.65 8.61 -9.78
C ASP A 53 0.50 8.08 -10.64
N ASP A 54 0.73 7.87 -11.93
CA ASP A 54 -0.28 7.32 -12.85
C ASP A 54 -0.83 5.97 -12.35
N ASP A 55 0.04 5.12 -11.81
CA ASP A 55 -0.32 3.80 -11.28
C ASP A 55 -1.26 3.89 -10.07
N ALA A 56 -0.81 4.57 -9.01
CA ALA A 56 -1.54 4.68 -7.75
C ALA A 56 -2.79 5.58 -7.87
N VAL A 57 -2.69 6.70 -8.60
CA VAL A 57 -3.83 7.58 -8.87
C VAL A 57 -4.85 6.86 -9.77
N GLY A 58 -4.37 6.04 -10.72
CA GLY A 58 -5.21 5.17 -11.54
C GLY A 58 -6.02 4.18 -10.71
N PHE A 59 -5.38 3.49 -9.76
CA PHE A 59 -6.07 2.64 -8.77
C PHE A 59 -7.12 3.44 -7.99
N TYR A 60 -6.71 4.54 -7.36
CA TYR A 60 -7.55 5.37 -6.50
C TYR A 60 -8.80 5.90 -7.22
N ASN A 61 -8.64 6.38 -8.46
CA ASN A 61 -9.77 6.88 -9.23
C ASN A 61 -10.70 5.75 -9.68
N ALA A 62 -10.14 4.62 -10.11
CA ALA A 62 -10.94 3.49 -10.58
C ALA A 62 -11.76 2.86 -9.44
N ILE A 63 -11.19 2.68 -8.24
CA ILE A 63 -11.89 2.07 -7.12
C ILE A 63 -12.97 2.99 -6.55
N ARG A 64 -12.73 4.31 -6.52
CA ARG A 64 -13.74 5.30 -6.15
C ARG A 64 -14.90 5.35 -7.15
N ALA A 65 -14.62 5.17 -8.43
CA ALA A 65 -15.67 5.10 -9.46
C ALA A 65 -16.63 3.91 -9.26
N VAL A 66 -16.23 2.88 -8.49
CA VAL A 66 -17.08 1.75 -8.12
C VAL A 66 -17.65 1.85 -6.69
N GLY A 67 -17.65 3.05 -6.11
CA GLY A 67 -18.38 3.37 -4.90
C GLY A 67 -17.58 3.32 -3.60
N TRP A 68 -16.26 3.25 -3.67
CA TRP A 68 -15.39 3.36 -2.50
C TRP A 68 -15.15 4.81 -2.09
N THR A 69 -15.02 5.05 -0.79
CA THR A 69 -14.68 6.33 -0.19
C THR A 69 -13.18 6.54 -0.27
N GLY A 70 -12.75 7.49 -1.10
CA GLY A 70 -11.35 7.90 -1.15
C GLY A 70 -11.00 8.78 0.03
N VAL A 71 -10.12 8.30 0.90
CA VAL A 71 -9.74 8.97 2.15
C VAL A 71 -8.50 9.83 1.95
N TYR A 72 -7.47 9.29 1.28
CA TYR A 72 -6.26 10.05 0.97
C TYR A 72 -5.58 9.59 -0.32
N ASN A 73 -4.84 10.53 -0.92
CA ASN A 73 -3.95 10.30 -2.05
C ASN A 73 -2.73 11.22 -1.87
N TRP A 74 -1.61 10.66 -1.44
CA TRP A 74 -0.40 11.42 -1.13
C TRP A 74 0.75 11.03 -2.05
N GLY A 75 1.40 12.04 -2.64
CA GLY A 75 2.48 11.85 -3.61
C GLY A 75 3.79 12.51 -3.19
N ASP A 76 4.90 11.93 -3.64
CA ASP A 76 6.25 12.49 -3.55
C ASP A 76 6.62 12.95 -2.13
N ASN A 77 6.87 14.25 -1.94
CA ASN A 77 7.28 14.81 -0.65
C ASN A 77 6.16 14.80 0.39
N ASN A 78 4.93 14.56 -0.04
CA ASN A 78 3.81 14.33 0.83
C ASN A 78 3.56 12.83 1.05
N ALA A 79 4.18 11.89 0.35
CA ALA A 79 4.08 10.48 0.73
C ALA A 79 5.11 10.19 1.83
N TRP A 80 4.69 9.59 2.95
CA TRP A 80 5.54 9.42 4.13
C TRP A 80 5.55 7.98 4.63
N GLU A 81 6.75 7.50 4.94
CA GLU A 81 6.97 6.15 5.44
C GLU A 81 6.21 5.91 6.75
N ARG A 82 6.12 6.93 7.61
CA ARG A 82 5.45 6.81 8.91
C ARG A 82 3.94 6.52 8.82
N ASP A 83 3.32 6.79 7.69
CA ASP A 83 1.89 6.58 7.46
C ASP A 83 1.54 5.09 7.30
N PHE A 84 2.57 4.25 7.16
CA PHE A 84 2.48 2.78 7.14
C PHE A 84 3.07 2.12 8.39
N LYS A 85 3.83 2.86 9.19
CA LYS A 85 4.49 2.28 10.37
C LYS A 85 3.51 2.22 11.53
N SER A 86 3.50 1.09 12.22
CA SER A 86 2.71 0.86 13.43
C SER A 86 2.86 1.95 14.46
N VAL A 87 1.76 2.41 15.04
CA VAL A 87 1.77 3.28 16.23
C VAL A 87 2.56 2.68 17.40
N THR A 88 2.81 1.36 17.39
CA THR A 88 3.65 0.66 18.37
C THR A 88 5.15 0.79 18.11
N VAL A 89 5.58 1.30 16.95
CA VAL A 89 6.97 1.64 16.64
C VAL A 89 7.19 3.15 16.72
N THR A 90 8.42 3.55 17.02
CA THR A 90 8.74 4.97 17.24
C THR A 90 8.44 5.79 15.98
N GLY A 91 7.55 6.78 16.13
CA GLY A 91 7.18 7.69 15.05
C GLY A 91 6.13 7.16 14.06
N GLY A 92 5.65 5.92 14.23
CA GLY A 92 4.58 5.36 13.42
C GLY A 92 3.24 6.07 13.60
N ASN A 93 2.39 5.94 12.58
CA ASN A 93 1.14 6.66 12.44
C ASN A 93 0.12 5.94 11.53
N ASP A 94 0.29 4.64 11.30
CA ASP A 94 -0.59 3.83 10.46
C ASP A 94 -2.05 3.86 10.89
N ALA A 95 -2.33 3.91 12.19
CA ALA A 95 -3.69 4.01 12.71
C ALA A 95 -4.42 5.29 12.26
N ASN A 96 -3.76 6.27 11.62
CA ASN A 96 -4.42 7.44 11.02
C ASN A 96 -4.37 7.42 9.48
N TYR A 97 -3.79 6.39 8.87
CA TYR A 97 -3.57 6.26 7.44
C TYR A 97 -3.68 4.79 7.00
N ALA A 98 -2.56 4.06 6.90
CA ALA A 98 -2.56 2.74 6.27
C ALA A 98 -3.35 1.66 7.02
N ASP A 99 -3.62 1.83 8.31
CA ASP A 99 -4.48 0.94 9.09
C ASP A 99 -5.79 1.64 9.50
N ASN A 100 -6.24 2.63 8.71
CA ASN A 100 -7.48 3.38 8.90
C ASN A 100 -8.31 3.41 7.60
N VAL A 101 -8.07 2.47 6.71
CA VAL A 101 -8.82 2.26 5.47
C VAL A 101 -8.79 0.77 5.17
N ASP A 102 -9.84 0.26 4.51
CA ASP A 102 -9.89 -1.16 4.13
C ASP A 102 -8.78 -1.55 3.14
N PHE A 103 -8.50 -0.65 2.17
CA PHE A 103 -7.56 -0.90 1.09
C PHE A 103 -6.49 0.20 0.99
N VAL A 104 -5.23 -0.20 1.14
CA VAL A 104 -4.08 0.67 0.88
C VAL A 104 -3.35 0.26 -0.39
N TYR A 105 -2.99 1.24 -1.22
CA TYR A 105 -2.13 1.03 -2.39
C TYR A 105 -0.88 1.90 -2.31
N PHE A 106 0.28 1.31 -2.56
CA PHE A 106 1.54 2.02 -2.66
C PHE A 106 2.22 1.75 -4.01
N ALA A 107 2.74 2.81 -4.66
CA ALA A 107 3.58 2.70 -5.84
C ALA A 107 4.93 3.40 -5.65
N GLY A 108 6.02 2.66 -5.86
CA GLY A 108 7.37 3.19 -5.68
C GLY A 108 8.46 2.11 -5.70
N HIS A 109 9.67 2.50 -5.32
CA HIS A 109 10.79 1.59 -5.15
C HIS A 109 10.57 0.71 -3.94
N GLY A 110 11.08 -0.51 -4.04
CA GLY A 110 11.14 -1.44 -2.94
C GLY A 110 12.30 -2.41 -3.07
N ASN A 111 12.47 -3.22 -2.03
CA ASN A 111 13.34 -4.36 -2.03
C ASN A 111 12.71 -5.47 -1.15
N MET A 112 13.49 -6.50 -0.85
CA MET A 112 13.01 -7.58 0.02
C MET A 112 12.69 -7.11 1.45
N ASP A 113 13.35 -6.05 1.93
CA ASP A 113 13.24 -5.56 3.30
C ASP A 113 12.15 -4.52 3.50
N GLY A 114 11.64 -3.90 2.42
CA GLY A 114 10.69 -2.79 2.53
C GLY A 114 10.47 -1.99 1.26
N PHE A 115 9.78 -0.87 1.39
CA PHE A 115 9.52 0.10 0.32
C PHE A 115 9.90 1.52 0.74
N TYR A 116 10.18 2.37 -0.24
CA TYR A 116 10.99 3.58 -0.04
C TYR A 116 10.25 4.87 -0.33
N PHE A 117 10.67 5.93 0.36
CA PHE A 117 10.09 7.26 0.28
C PHE A 117 11.13 8.31 -0.10
N GLY A 118 10.68 9.42 -0.68
CA GLY A 118 11.55 10.50 -1.12
C GLY A 118 11.98 11.46 -0.01
N THR A 119 11.29 11.45 1.13
CA THR A 119 11.57 12.32 2.28
C THR A 119 11.85 11.50 3.53
N ASN A 120 12.34 12.17 4.58
CA ASN A 120 12.55 11.55 5.88
C ASN A 120 11.61 12.18 6.90
N GLN A 121 10.56 11.47 7.34
CA GLN A 121 9.82 11.90 8.54
C GLN A 121 10.45 11.31 9.81
N THR A 122 10.79 10.04 9.75
CA THR A 122 11.50 9.25 10.76
C THR A 122 12.76 8.63 10.14
N ASP A 123 12.60 8.00 8.98
CA ASP A 123 13.62 7.58 8.03
C ASP A 123 13.00 7.64 6.62
N TRP A 124 13.50 6.90 5.63
CA TRP A 124 12.95 6.93 4.25
C TRP A 124 12.45 5.57 3.76
N GLN A 125 12.23 4.63 4.68
CA GLN A 125 11.87 3.26 4.35
C GLN A 125 10.83 2.71 5.34
N VAL A 126 9.78 2.09 4.83
CA VAL A 126 8.96 1.19 5.64
C VAL A 126 9.58 -0.19 5.56
N LYS A 127 10.04 -0.71 6.70
CA LYS A 127 10.51 -2.08 6.79
C LYS A 127 9.38 -3.00 7.20
N TYR A 128 9.53 -4.27 6.85
CA TYR A 128 8.60 -5.31 7.32
C TYR A 128 8.46 -5.36 8.85
N SER A 129 9.50 -4.96 9.61
CA SER A 129 9.50 -4.87 11.07
C SER A 129 8.65 -3.72 11.63
N ASP A 130 8.32 -2.74 10.79
CA ASP A 130 7.60 -1.55 11.21
C ASP A 130 6.08 -1.73 11.09
N LEU A 131 5.64 -2.70 10.28
CA LEU A 131 4.25 -2.93 9.91
C LEU A 131 3.52 -3.87 10.88
N ARG A 132 2.31 -3.46 11.26
CA ARG A 132 1.24 -4.25 11.87
C ARG A 132 -0.03 -3.69 11.23
N LEU A 133 -0.79 -4.53 10.54
CA LEU A 133 -1.97 -4.08 9.78
C LEU A 133 -3.15 -4.98 10.07
N GLY A 134 -4.34 -4.37 10.05
CA GLY A 134 -5.60 -4.96 10.43
C GLY A 134 -5.78 -5.10 11.95
N ASP A 135 -4.87 -4.57 12.78
CA ASP A 135 -5.18 -4.37 14.21
C ASP A 135 -6.10 -3.18 14.44
N LYS A 136 -6.36 -2.41 13.39
CA LYS A 136 -7.42 -1.40 13.38
C LYS A 136 -8.42 -1.57 12.24
N ASP A 137 -8.01 -1.63 10.97
CA ASP A 137 -8.99 -1.56 9.87
C ASP A 137 -8.53 -2.15 8.52
N ALA A 138 -7.23 -2.23 8.22
CA ALA A 138 -6.81 -2.63 6.89
C ALA A 138 -6.98 -4.13 6.61
N GLU A 139 -7.73 -4.49 5.56
CA GLU A 139 -7.79 -5.86 5.03
C GLU A 139 -6.79 -6.10 3.91
N TRP A 140 -6.53 -5.11 3.05
CA TRP A 140 -5.64 -5.28 1.90
C TRP A 140 -4.59 -4.18 1.76
N ILE A 141 -3.36 -4.60 1.50
CA ILE A 141 -2.30 -3.70 1.04
C ILE A 141 -1.69 -4.22 -0.26
N ALA A 142 -1.67 -3.37 -1.29
CA ALA A 142 -1.02 -3.63 -2.57
C ALA A 142 0.22 -2.76 -2.73
N LEU A 143 1.37 -3.41 -2.94
CA LEU A 143 2.69 -2.81 -3.09
C LEU A 143 3.16 -2.98 -4.53
N SER A 144 2.91 -1.98 -5.36
CA SER A 144 3.52 -1.81 -6.69
C SER A 144 4.99 -1.38 -6.51
N SER A 145 5.78 -2.32 -5.99
CA SER A 145 7.16 -2.10 -5.56
C SER A 145 7.98 -3.39 -5.64
N CYS A 146 9.23 -3.26 -6.09
CA CYS A 146 10.14 -4.37 -6.31
C CYS A 146 10.30 -5.28 -5.07
N LEU A 147 10.29 -6.60 -5.29
CA LEU A 147 10.74 -7.64 -4.35
C LEU A 147 10.06 -7.71 -2.98
N CYS A 148 9.05 -6.90 -2.69
CA CYS A 148 8.36 -6.92 -1.39
C CYS A 148 7.80 -8.33 -1.12
N MET A 149 7.21 -8.99 -2.11
CA MET A 149 6.68 -10.36 -1.99
C MET A 149 7.65 -11.45 -2.49
N ASN A 150 8.95 -11.16 -2.56
CA ASN A 150 9.94 -12.15 -3.01
C ASN A 150 9.97 -13.38 -2.09
N TYR A 151 9.81 -14.58 -2.64
CA TYR A 151 9.73 -15.81 -1.85
C TYR A 151 10.96 -16.04 -0.96
N ASN A 152 12.16 -15.79 -1.52
CA ASN A 152 13.48 -16.00 -0.90
C ASN A 152 13.53 -17.25 0.00
N SER A 153 13.31 -18.44 -0.60
CA SER A 153 13.31 -19.73 0.11
C SER A 153 12.39 -19.77 1.34
N GLY A 154 11.23 -19.08 1.27
CA GLY A 154 10.25 -19.00 2.35
C GLY A 154 10.48 -17.84 3.33
N ALA A 155 11.55 -17.06 3.20
CA ALA A 155 11.80 -15.93 4.10
C ALA A 155 10.71 -14.84 4.02
N VAL A 156 9.88 -14.83 2.97
CA VAL A 156 8.70 -13.95 2.87
C VAL A 156 7.76 -14.06 4.08
N PHE A 157 7.58 -15.26 4.65
CA PHE A 157 6.73 -15.47 5.82
C PHE A 157 7.29 -14.81 7.08
N SER A 158 8.62 -14.80 7.24
CA SER A 158 9.28 -14.15 8.38
C SER A 158 9.33 -12.64 8.23
N ARG A 159 9.45 -12.13 6.99
CA ARG A 159 9.43 -10.70 6.72
C ARG A 159 8.00 -10.16 6.87
N TRP A 160 7.08 -10.64 6.04
CA TRP A 160 5.76 -10.03 5.85
C TRP A 160 4.60 -10.80 6.46
N GLY A 161 4.83 -11.98 7.03
CA GLY A 161 3.76 -12.84 7.55
C GLY A 161 3.33 -12.48 8.96
N TRP A 162 3.62 -13.37 9.91
CA TRP A 162 3.10 -13.29 11.29
C TRP A 162 3.30 -11.95 12.02
N PRO A 163 4.40 -11.20 11.82
CA PRO A 163 4.54 -9.89 12.44
C PRO A 163 3.51 -8.87 11.95
N VAL A 164 3.13 -8.92 10.67
CA VAL A 164 2.32 -7.91 9.99
C VAL A 164 0.83 -8.21 10.08
N PHE A 165 0.42 -9.47 9.93
CA PHE A 165 -0.99 -9.86 9.90
C PHE A 165 -1.62 -9.80 11.30
N LYS A 166 -2.40 -8.73 11.59
CA LYS A 166 -3.17 -8.53 12.84
C LYS A 166 -4.69 -8.48 12.64
N GLY A 167 -5.12 -8.77 11.43
CA GLY A 167 -6.49 -8.67 10.91
C GLY A 167 -6.44 -8.55 9.39
N LEU A 168 -5.29 -8.21 8.82
CA LEU A 168 -5.03 -8.17 7.39
C LEU A 168 -5.40 -9.48 6.66
N HIS A 169 -6.02 -9.34 5.49
CA HIS A 169 -6.41 -10.45 4.63
C HIS A 169 -5.29 -10.83 3.66
N MET A 170 -4.69 -9.83 2.99
CA MET A 170 -3.65 -10.08 1.98
C MET A 170 -2.65 -8.93 1.86
N ILE A 171 -1.39 -9.30 1.66
CA ILE A 171 -0.36 -8.43 1.08
C ILE A 171 -0.16 -8.85 -0.37
N LEU A 172 -0.32 -7.90 -1.28
CA LEU A 172 -0.09 -8.07 -2.70
C LEU A 172 1.17 -7.28 -3.08
N GLY A 173 2.06 -7.83 -3.88
CA GLY A 173 3.25 -7.11 -4.33
C GLY A 173 4.03 -7.82 -5.41
N MET A 174 5.30 -7.46 -5.58
CA MET A 174 6.18 -8.09 -6.58
C MET A 174 7.11 -9.14 -5.95
N ASP A 175 7.18 -10.31 -6.59
CA ASP A 175 8.20 -11.33 -6.28
C ASP A 175 9.55 -10.97 -6.95
N THR A 176 9.55 -10.26 -8.07
CA THR A 176 10.76 -9.82 -8.78
C THR A 176 10.98 -8.31 -8.71
N VAL A 177 12.10 -7.85 -9.29
CA VAL A 177 12.21 -6.45 -9.74
C VAL A 177 11.13 -6.21 -10.80
N MET A 178 10.50 -5.05 -10.77
CA MET A 178 9.45 -4.65 -11.70
C MET A 178 9.86 -3.46 -12.57
N SER A 179 9.22 -3.33 -13.72
CA SER A 179 9.29 -2.12 -14.54
C SER A 179 8.40 -1.02 -13.97
N ASP A 180 8.81 0.23 -14.10
CA ASP A 180 7.96 1.39 -13.86
C ASP A 180 6.77 1.34 -14.84
N THR A 181 5.53 1.27 -14.35
CA THR A 181 4.32 1.09 -15.17
C THR A 181 3.20 2.01 -14.70
N PRO A 182 2.44 2.66 -15.60
CA PRO A 182 1.39 3.60 -15.23
C PRO A 182 0.01 2.93 -15.02
N SER A 183 -0.11 1.61 -15.16
CA SER A 183 -1.42 0.99 -15.44
C SER A 183 -1.80 -0.20 -14.56
N MET A 184 -0.92 -0.66 -13.67
CA MET A 184 -1.16 -1.84 -12.85
C MET A 184 -2.37 -1.64 -11.93
N GLY A 185 -2.45 -0.49 -11.25
CA GLY A 185 -3.55 -0.09 -10.39
C GLY A 185 -4.90 -0.01 -11.10
N THR A 186 -4.94 0.56 -12.31
CA THR A 186 -6.17 0.64 -13.11
C THR A 186 -6.64 -0.76 -13.55
N TYR A 187 -5.73 -1.61 -14.02
CA TYR A 187 -6.07 -2.98 -14.37
C TYR A 187 -6.55 -3.78 -13.16
N PHE A 188 -5.94 -3.55 -11.99
CA PHE A 188 -6.30 -4.25 -10.77
C PHE A 188 -7.76 -4.06 -10.40
N VAL A 189 -8.24 -2.82 -10.35
CA VAL A 189 -9.68 -2.54 -10.09
C VAL A 189 -10.56 -3.10 -11.20
N ARG A 190 -10.13 -3.01 -12.45
CA ARG A 190 -10.88 -3.56 -13.59
C ARG A 190 -11.13 -5.05 -13.45
N PHE A 191 -10.13 -5.82 -13.00
CA PHE A 191 -10.26 -7.25 -12.78
C PHE A 191 -11.04 -7.59 -11.50
N MET A 192 -10.90 -6.81 -10.43
CA MET A 192 -11.72 -6.99 -9.22
C MET A 192 -13.21 -6.78 -9.50
N THR A 193 -13.54 -5.84 -10.39
CA THR A 193 -14.94 -5.42 -10.65
C THR A 193 -15.57 -6.09 -11.87
N GLY A 194 -14.76 -6.70 -12.74
CA GLY A 194 -15.23 -7.28 -14.00
C GLY A 194 -15.61 -6.24 -15.04
N SER A 195 -15.21 -4.97 -14.89
CA SER A 195 -15.56 -3.83 -15.77
C SER A 195 -14.85 -3.85 -17.14
N SER A 196 -14.45 -5.03 -17.62
CA SER A 196 -13.69 -5.18 -18.87
C SER A 196 -14.58 -5.11 -20.12
N ALA A 197 -14.20 -4.25 -21.07
CA ALA A 197 -14.74 -4.23 -22.44
C ALA A 197 -14.26 -5.40 -23.34
N TYR A 198 -13.45 -6.33 -22.83
CA TYR A 198 -13.03 -7.51 -23.60
C TYR A 198 -14.05 -8.65 -23.43
N PRO A 199 -14.64 -9.18 -24.53
CA PRO A 199 -15.74 -10.15 -24.50
C PRO A 199 -15.46 -11.48 -23.77
N SER A 200 -14.19 -11.80 -23.50
CA SER A 200 -13.78 -13.07 -22.89
C SER A 200 -13.64 -13.03 -21.35
N TYR A 201 -13.75 -11.86 -20.70
CA TYR A 201 -13.41 -11.71 -19.27
C TYR A 201 -14.36 -10.80 -18.47
N GLY A 202 -15.66 -10.73 -18.82
CA GLY A 202 -16.68 -10.02 -18.03
C GLY A 202 -16.96 -10.61 -16.62
N THR A 203 -16.02 -11.37 -16.06
CA THR A 203 -16.11 -12.03 -14.77
C THR A 203 -15.21 -11.30 -13.77
N LYS A 204 -15.82 -10.69 -12.76
CA LYS A 204 -15.13 -10.19 -11.56
C LYS A 204 -14.30 -11.30 -10.90
N LEU A 205 -13.10 -10.97 -10.44
CA LEU A 205 -12.15 -11.93 -9.86
C LEU A 205 -11.92 -11.67 -8.36
N PRO A 206 -11.52 -12.70 -7.58
CA PRO A 206 -10.98 -12.51 -6.24
C PRO A 206 -9.77 -11.55 -6.26
N VAL A 207 -9.55 -10.81 -5.17
CA VAL A 207 -8.50 -9.77 -5.05
C VAL A 207 -7.13 -10.29 -5.47
N GLY A 208 -6.69 -11.44 -4.95
CA GLY A 208 -5.41 -12.04 -5.35
C GLY A 208 -5.31 -12.38 -6.84
N MET A 209 -6.39 -12.86 -7.45
CA MET A 209 -6.43 -13.15 -8.89
C MET A 209 -6.47 -11.88 -9.74
N ALA A 210 -7.15 -10.84 -9.28
CA ALA A 210 -7.15 -9.55 -9.95
C ALA A 210 -5.74 -8.94 -9.98
N TRP A 211 -4.94 -9.09 -8.91
CA TRP A 211 -3.54 -8.66 -8.89
C TRP A 211 -2.66 -9.41 -9.88
N ARG A 212 -2.85 -10.74 -9.98
CA ARG A 212 -2.22 -11.55 -11.03
C ARG A 212 -2.48 -10.98 -12.42
N TYR A 213 -3.74 -10.75 -12.77
CA TYR A 213 -4.06 -10.26 -14.11
C TYR A 213 -3.63 -8.80 -14.30
N ALA A 214 -3.65 -7.98 -13.26
CA ALA A 214 -3.08 -6.64 -13.32
C ALA A 214 -1.60 -6.66 -13.71
N GLY A 215 -0.78 -7.49 -13.05
CA GLY A 215 0.62 -7.69 -13.43
C GLY A 215 0.76 -8.17 -14.88
N TYR A 216 -0.02 -9.19 -15.28
CA TYR A 216 0.03 -9.75 -16.64
C TYR A 216 -0.22 -8.72 -17.76
N TYR A 217 -1.10 -7.75 -17.53
CA TYR A 217 -1.42 -6.74 -18.53
C TYR A 217 -0.58 -5.46 -18.41
N ALA A 218 -0.01 -5.18 -17.24
CA ALA A 218 0.74 -3.94 -16.98
C ALA A 218 2.26 -4.08 -17.11
N LEU A 219 2.80 -5.30 -17.02
CA LEU A 219 4.24 -5.54 -16.91
C LEU A 219 4.76 -6.43 -18.04
N PRO A 220 6.05 -6.30 -18.41
CA PRO A 220 6.64 -7.14 -19.43
C PRO A 220 6.87 -8.57 -18.92
N ALA A 221 6.96 -9.51 -19.87
CA ALA A 221 7.23 -10.91 -19.59
C ALA A 221 8.53 -11.10 -18.79
N GLY A 222 8.51 -12.05 -17.86
CA GLY A 222 9.66 -12.41 -17.01
C GLY A 222 9.65 -11.75 -15.63
N GLN A 223 8.65 -10.91 -15.35
CA GLN A 223 8.36 -10.38 -14.01
C GLN A 223 7.29 -11.23 -13.32
N TYR A 224 7.26 -11.20 -11.98
CA TYR A 224 6.31 -11.99 -11.20
C TYR A 224 5.70 -11.16 -10.10
N VAL A 225 4.37 -11.21 -10.01
CA VAL A 225 3.65 -10.77 -8.81
C VAL A 225 3.69 -11.87 -7.75
N GLY A 226 3.68 -11.48 -6.49
CA GLY A 226 3.54 -12.38 -5.34
C GLY A 226 2.40 -11.94 -4.44
N MET A 227 1.77 -12.90 -3.76
CA MET A 227 0.71 -12.65 -2.80
C MET A 227 0.93 -13.50 -1.56
N LEU A 228 0.77 -12.88 -0.39
CA LEU A 228 0.77 -13.54 0.91
C LEU A 228 -0.60 -13.27 1.55
N TRP A 229 -1.28 -14.29 2.06
CA TRP A 229 -2.63 -14.13 2.60
C TRP A 229 -2.91 -15.00 3.81
N ALA A 230 -3.91 -14.59 4.58
CA ALA A 230 -4.32 -15.26 5.81
C ALA A 230 -5.46 -16.26 5.62
N GLN A 231 -5.44 -17.29 6.46
CA GLN A 231 -6.55 -18.20 6.69
C GLN A 231 -6.76 -18.36 8.19
N GLN A 232 -8.01 -18.23 8.64
CA GLN A 232 -8.44 -18.50 10.01
C GLN A 232 -9.52 -19.58 10.01
N GLY A 233 -9.18 -20.78 10.50
CA GLY A 233 -10.07 -21.93 10.41
C GLY A 233 -10.35 -22.29 8.94
N THR A 234 -11.62 -22.26 8.53
CA THR A 234 -12.03 -22.52 7.13
C THR A 234 -12.11 -21.25 6.28
N SER A 235 -12.03 -20.07 6.89
CA SER A 235 -12.08 -18.77 6.19
C SER A 235 -10.71 -18.48 5.59
N ASN A 236 -10.64 -18.39 4.26
CA ASN A 236 -9.40 -18.23 3.52
C ASN A 236 -9.47 -17.02 2.58
N ALA A 237 -8.62 -16.01 2.83
CA ALA A 237 -8.60 -14.74 2.13
C ALA A 237 -8.25 -14.85 0.63
N TRP A 238 -7.77 -16.01 0.18
CA TRP A 238 -7.63 -16.30 -1.25
C TRP A 238 -8.93 -16.14 -2.04
N ASN A 239 -10.05 -16.41 -1.38
CA ASN A 239 -11.38 -16.35 -1.98
C ASN A 239 -12.05 -14.98 -1.83
N ASP A 240 -11.36 -14.01 -1.24
CA ASP A 240 -11.92 -12.68 -1.05
C ASP A 240 -12.09 -11.96 -2.37
N TYR A 241 -13.26 -11.37 -2.55
CA TYR A 241 -13.55 -10.41 -3.59
C TYR A 241 -13.52 -9.00 -3.02
N LEU A 242 -13.50 -8.00 -3.89
CA LEU A 242 -13.78 -6.64 -3.45
C LEU A 242 -15.21 -6.58 -2.85
N PRO A 243 -15.43 -5.95 -1.68
CA PRO A 243 -16.77 -5.72 -1.14
C PRO A 243 -17.80 -5.26 -2.17
N GLY A 244 -18.92 -5.99 -2.27
CA GLY A 244 -19.96 -5.79 -3.30
C GLY A 244 -19.76 -6.56 -4.61
N TYR A 245 -18.59 -7.20 -4.79
CA TYR A 245 -18.23 -7.99 -5.98
C TYR A 245 -18.05 -9.49 -5.68
N GLY A 246 -18.30 -9.92 -4.44
CA GLY A 246 -18.31 -11.33 -4.07
C GLY A 246 -18.17 -11.51 -2.55
N PRO A 247 -17.98 -12.74 -2.07
CA PRO A 247 -17.74 -13.00 -0.66
C PRO A 247 -16.41 -12.39 -0.19
N VAL A 248 -16.42 -11.95 1.06
CA VAL A 248 -15.24 -11.54 1.82
C VAL A 248 -15.31 -12.31 3.15
N ILE A 249 -14.19 -12.87 3.59
CA ILE A 249 -14.16 -13.51 4.91
C ILE A 249 -14.25 -12.46 6.03
N PRO A 250 -14.60 -12.84 7.27
CA PRO A 250 -14.35 -11.99 8.43
C PRO A 250 -12.85 -11.87 8.71
N ASP A 251 -12.46 -10.80 9.38
CA ASP A 251 -11.06 -10.47 9.65
C ASP A 251 -10.33 -11.60 10.36
N PRO A 252 -9.21 -12.10 9.79
CA PRO A 252 -8.37 -13.12 10.38
C PRO A 252 -7.49 -12.53 11.50
N ASN A 253 -8.11 -12.04 12.58
CA ASN A 253 -7.48 -11.48 13.78
C ASN A 253 -6.41 -12.41 14.40
N THR A 254 -6.60 -13.73 14.26
CA THR A 254 -5.66 -14.76 14.71
C THR A 254 -5.53 -15.81 13.60
N PRO A 255 -4.76 -15.53 12.52
CA PRO A 255 -4.66 -16.46 11.40
C PRO A 255 -4.06 -17.77 11.88
N SER A 256 -4.64 -18.90 11.46
CA SER A 256 -4.09 -20.24 11.74
C SER A 256 -3.03 -20.64 10.72
N THR A 257 -3.12 -20.08 9.51
CA THR A 257 -2.22 -20.38 8.40
C THR A 257 -1.99 -19.13 7.57
N LEU A 258 -0.75 -18.94 7.13
CA LEU A 258 -0.41 -18.00 6.07
C LEU A 258 0.00 -18.78 4.83
N TRP A 259 -0.44 -18.32 3.66
CA TRP A 259 -0.16 -18.93 2.38
C TRP A 259 0.51 -17.93 1.45
N TRP A 260 1.37 -18.43 0.57
CA TRP A 260 2.05 -17.60 -0.41
C TRP A 260 2.00 -18.23 -1.80
N THR A 261 1.90 -17.40 -2.83
CA THR A 261 2.00 -17.81 -4.23
C THR A 261 2.60 -16.70 -5.09
N ARG A 262 3.04 -17.05 -6.29
CA ARG A 262 3.43 -16.10 -7.34
C ARG A 262 2.88 -16.49 -8.69
N TYR A 263 2.74 -15.49 -9.57
CA TYR A 263 2.35 -15.70 -10.95
C TYR A 263 3.21 -14.88 -11.91
N PRO A 264 3.50 -15.42 -13.12
CA PRO A 264 4.17 -14.64 -14.15
C PRO A 264 3.26 -13.49 -14.61
N CYS A 265 3.90 -12.35 -14.90
CA CYS A 265 3.36 -11.26 -15.69
C CYS A 265 3.58 -11.55 -17.17
#